data_AF-A0AAW9EL70-F1
#
_entry.id   AF-A0AAW9EL70-F1
#
_cell.length_a   1.000
_cell.length_b   1.000
_cell.length_c   1.000
_cell.angle_alpha   90.00
_cell.angle_beta   90.00
_cell.angle_gamma   90.00
#
_symmetry.space_group_name_H-M   'P 1'
#
loop_
_entity.id
_entity.type
_entity.pdbx_description
1 polymer ?
#
loop_
_entity_poly.entity_id
_entity_poly.type
_entity_poly.pdbx_seq_one_letter_code
_entity_poly.pdbx_strand_id
1 'polypeptide(L)'
;MKISYALALALFLAAAGCSPHQSHPLQSKQAASGDWTLPYGKWIFAFITPRELPSMVNHARVIDTDGYLYTFNTLDQASPDPDSVKEWAENAHGFGDQFNKVNKPPQYIVFCWDSYIDQQTYETSAVFGPETWQRMKTPADHTWYGETVWYDSMVFGLSPGGKVKIWFSDVAGRPSLPVTPLKLTTRSGKDLTLCKDYVVPGGSFTFLPSTQAFINGKTYPYGNWD
;
A
#
# COMPACT_ATOMS: atom_id res chain seq x y z
N MET A 1 58.37 -30.92 -48.46
CA MET A 1 57.05 -30.24 -48.55
C MET A 1 56.83 -29.45 -47.27
N LYS A 2 56.83 -28.11 -47.35
CA LYS A 2 56.59 -27.23 -46.20
C LYS A 2 55.08 -27.08 -46.02
N ILE A 3 54.55 -27.39 -44.83
CA ILE A 3 53.16 -27.11 -44.47
C ILE A 3 53.21 -26.05 -43.38
N SER A 4 52.85 -24.84 -43.77
CA SER A 4 52.59 -23.69 -42.91
C SER A 4 51.24 -23.85 -42.23
N TYR A 5 51.21 -23.88 -40.90
CA TYR A 5 49.97 -23.84 -40.13
C TYR A 5 49.64 -22.40 -39.74
N ALA A 6 48.55 -21.90 -40.30
CA ALA A 6 47.94 -20.63 -39.94
C ALA A 6 46.77 -20.87 -38.96
N LEU A 7 46.73 -20.02 -37.93
CA LEU A 7 45.60 -19.51 -37.13
C LEU A 7 44.45 -20.45 -36.69
N ALA A 8 44.13 -20.39 -35.39
CA ALA A 8 42.87 -19.80 -34.91
C ALA A 8 42.93 -19.54 -33.39
N LEU A 9 42.99 -18.27 -32.98
CA LEU A 9 42.77 -17.84 -31.60
C LEU A 9 41.27 -17.52 -31.46
N ALA A 10 40.49 -18.38 -30.80
CA ALA A 10 39.09 -18.12 -30.52
C ALA A 10 38.97 -17.21 -29.27
N LEU A 11 38.61 -15.94 -29.48
CA LEU A 11 38.18 -15.04 -28.40
C LEU A 11 36.75 -15.43 -27.97
N PHE A 12 36.59 -15.93 -26.74
CA PHE A 12 35.30 -15.99 -26.07
C PHE A 12 34.94 -14.61 -25.52
N LEU A 13 34.08 -13.88 -26.22
CA LEU A 13 33.39 -12.71 -25.68
C LEU A 13 32.31 -13.19 -24.72
N ALA A 14 32.58 -13.11 -23.41
CA ALA A 14 31.55 -13.26 -22.40
C ALA A 14 30.66 -12.00 -22.43
N ALA A 15 29.50 -12.09 -23.08
CA ALA A 15 28.47 -11.08 -22.95
C ALA A 15 27.94 -11.11 -21.51
N ALA A 16 28.33 -10.12 -20.70
CA ALA A 16 27.65 -9.81 -19.46
C ALA A 16 26.24 -9.31 -19.83
N GLY A 17 25.28 -10.22 -19.87
CA GLY A 17 23.87 -9.88 -19.99
C GLY A 17 23.46 -9.14 -18.72
N CYS A 18 23.28 -7.82 -18.83
CA CYS A 18 22.50 -7.08 -17.85
C CYS A 18 21.11 -7.71 -17.81
N SER A 19 20.79 -8.46 -16.75
CA SER A 19 19.40 -8.81 -16.45
C SER A 19 18.63 -7.49 -16.36
N PRO A 20 17.65 -7.21 -17.23
CA PRO A 20 16.81 -6.05 -17.02
C PRO A 20 16.11 -6.31 -15.68
N HIS A 21 16.38 -5.45 -14.69
CA HIS A 21 15.50 -5.31 -13.54
C HIS A 21 14.08 -5.26 -14.10
N GLN A 22 13.27 -6.24 -13.71
CA GLN A 22 11.94 -6.46 -14.27
C GLN A 22 11.08 -5.25 -13.90
N SER A 23 11.14 -4.21 -14.74
CA SER A 23 10.30 -3.04 -14.62
C SER A 23 8.92 -3.52 -15.04
N HIS A 24 8.10 -3.89 -14.05
CA HIS A 24 6.69 -4.15 -14.31
C HIS A 24 6.12 -2.86 -14.90
N PRO A 25 5.70 -2.87 -16.18
CA PRO A 25 4.95 -1.73 -16.69
C PRO A 25 3.72 -1.58 -15.80
N LEU A 26 3.38 -0.34 -15.44
CA LEU A 26 2.21 -0.03 -14.59
C LEU A 26 0.90 -0.65 -15.12
N GLN A 27 0.89 -1.02 -16.40
CA GLN A 27 -0.04 -1.96 -16.99
C GLN A 27 0.68 -3.29 -17.27
N SER A 28 0.55 -4.25 -16.36
CA SER A 28 1.14 -5.57 -16.57
C SER A 28 0.38 -6.30 -17.68
N LYS A 29 1.10 -7.05 -18.54
CA LYS A 29 0.44 -7.90 -19.57
C LYS A 29 -0.59 -8.85 -18.97
N GLN A 30 -0.32 -9.32 -17.75
CA GLN A 30 -1.19 -10.24 -17.02
C GLN A 30 -2.51 -9.58 -16.56
N ALA A 31 -2.46 -8.32 -16.10
CA ALA A 31 -3.67 -7.56 -15.81
C ALA A 31 -4.50 -7.39 -17.09
N ALA A 32 -3.87 -6.96 -18.19
CA ALA A 32 -4.54 -6.74 -19.46
C ALA A 32 -5.12 -8.01 -20.12
N SER A 33 -4.61 -9.19 -19.79
CA SER A 33 -5.06 -10.47 -20.39
C SER A 33 -6.15 -11.19 -19.60
N GLY A 34 -6.45 -10.77 -18.36
CA GLY A 34 -7.37 -11.47 -17.47
C GLY A 34 -8.69 -10.72 -17.28
N ASP A 35 -9.78 -11.45 -17.04
CA ASP A 35 -11.00 -10.86 -16.49
C ASP A 35 -10.89 -10.76 -14.97
N TRP A 36 -10.67 -9.55 -14.48
CA TRP A 36 -10.55 -9.25 -13.05
C TRP A 36 -11.83 -8.65 -12.46
N THR A 37 -13.00 -8.93 -13.06
CA THR A 37 -14.29 -8.53 -12.51
C THR A 37 -14.49 -9.06 -11.09
N LEU A 38 -14.84 -8.16 -10.19
CA LEU A 38 -15.13 -8.46 -8.79
C LEU A 38 -16.59 -8.93 -8.63
N PRO A 39 -16.84 -10.00 -7.86
CA PRO A 39 -18.21 -10.53 -7.67
C PRO A 39 -19.12 -9.59 -6.87
N TYR A 40 -18.54 -8.60 -6.18
CA TYR A 40 -19.22 -7.58 -5.37
C TYR A 40 -19.13 -6.17 -5.98
N GLY A 41 -18.69 -6.05 -7.25
CA GLY A 41 -18.70 -4.80 -8.01
C GLY A 41 -17.51 -3.88 -7.73
N LYS A 42 -17.41 -3.27 -6.54
CA LYS A 42 -16.31 -2.35 -6.18
C LYS A 42 -15.68 -2.77 -4.87
N TRP A 43 -14.35 -2.68 -4.79
CA TRP A 43 -13.66 -2.78 -3.51
C TRP A 43 -13.46 -1.40 -2.89
N ILE A 44 -13.29 -1.39 -1.58
CA ILE A 44 -13.05 -0.20 -0.76
C ILE A 44 -11.61 -0.23 -0.25
N PHE A 45 -11.00 0.95 -0.11
CA PHE A 45 -9.77 1.08 0.67
C PHE A 45 -9.94 2.05 1.84
N ALA A 46 -9.35 1.72 2.97
CA ALA A 46 -9.37 2.58 4.15
C ALA A 46 -7.96 2.82 4.66
N PHE A 47 -7.77 3.92 5.37
CA PHE A 47 -6.54 4.23 6.08
C PHE A 47 -6.81 4.17 7.57
N ILE A 48 -5.92 3.50 8.31
CA ILE A 48 -5.96 3.48 9.77
C ILE A 48 -4.66 4.02 10.34
N THR A 49 -4.74 4.53 11.56
CA THR A 49 -3.58 5.01 12.31
C THR A 49 -3.57 4.35 13.67
N PRO A 50 -2.41 4.25 14.36
CA PRO A 50 -2.42 3.92 15.77
C PRO A 50 -3.30 4.89 16.54
N ARG A 51 -3.93 4.39 17.60
CA ARG A 51 -4.93 5.10 18.40
C ARG A 51 -4.51 6.53 18.77
N GLU A 52 -3.28 6.66 19.24
CA GLU A 52 -2.76 7.92 19.79
C GLU A 52 -1.72 8.60 18.88
N LEU A 53 -1.45 8.05 17.69
CA LEU A 53 -0.41 8.51 16.77
C LEU A 53 -1.04 8.87 15.42
N PRO A 54 -1.74 10.02 15.32
CA PRO A 54 -2.56 10.35 14.17
C PRO A 54 -1.73 10.60 12.91
N SER A 55 -2.34 10.27 11.79
CA SER A 55 -1.87 10.59 10.45
C SER A 55 -3.06 11.02 9.60
N MET A 56 -2.81 11.85 8.58
CA MET A 56 -3.83 12.31 7.65
C MET A 56 -3.45 11.91 6.24
N VAL A 57 -4.40 11.46 5.43
CA VAL A 57 -4.20 11.23 4.00
C VAL A 57 -4.90 12.34 3.24
N ASN A 58 -4.17 13.04 2.38
CA ASN A 58 -4.70 14.20 1.65
C ASN A 58 -4.91 13.93 0.16
N HIS A 59 -4.33 12.85 -0.38
CA HIS A 59 -4.42 12.52 -1.79
C HIS A 59 -4.13 11.05 -2.05
N ALA A 60 -4.85 10.44 -2.99
CA ALA A 60 -4.55 9.09 -3.47
C ALA A 60 -4.83 8.95 -4.96
N ARG A 61 -4.08 8.07 -5.62
CA ARG A 61 -4.31 7.62 -6.99
C ARG A 61 -4.23 6.11 -7.07
N VAL A 62 -5.15 5.50 -7.80
CA VAL A 62 -5.18 4.06 -8.03
C VAL A 62 -5.22 3.80 -9.53
N ILE A 63 -4.41 2.86 -10.01
CA ILE A 63 -4.56 2.28 -11.34
C ILE A 63 -5.08 0.87 -11.14
N ASP A 64 -6.24 0.56 -11.70
CA ASP A 64 -6.85 -0.76 -11.60
C ASP A 64 -6.35 -1.72 -12.69
N THR A 65 -6.81 -2.97 -12.65
CA THR A 65 -6.41 -4.03 -13.60
C THR A 65 -6.89 -3.81 -15.04
N ASP A 66 -7.92 -3.00 -15.27
CA ASP A 66 -8.31 -2.55 -16.61
C ASP A 66 -7.44 -1.37 -17.10
N GLY A 67 -6.63 -0.78 -16.21
CA GLY A 67 -5.77 0.35 -16.49
C GLY A 67 -6.44 1.71 -16.27
N TYR A 68 -7.61 1.74 -15.63
CA TYR A 68 -8.30 2.99 -15.32
C TYR A 68 -7.60 3.70 -14.16
N LEU A 69 -7.33 5.00 -14.34
CA LEU A 69 -6.76 5.87 -13.31
C LEU A 69 -7.87 6.53 -12.49
N TYR A 70 -7.93 6.18 -11.21
CA TYR A 70 -8.72 6.86 -10.20
C TYR A 70 -7.86 7.93 -9.52
N THR A 71 -8.38 9.15 -9.41
CA THR A 71 -7.76 10.23 -8.64
C THR A 71 -8.74 10.71 -7.58
N PHE A 72 -8.35 10.60 -6.32
CA PHE A 72 -9.19 10.93 -5.17
C PHE A 72 -8.75 12.26 -4.57
N ASN A 73 -9.52 13.31 -4.84
CA ASN A 73 -9.32 14.64 -4.23
C ASN A 73 -10.06 14.77 -2.89
N THR A 74 -11.06 13.93 -2.67
CA THR A 74 -11.75 13.75 -1.38
C THR A 74 -11.63 12.28 -1.02
N LEU A 75 -11.14 12.01 0.17
CA LEU A 75 -10.92 10.66 0.71
C LEU A 75 -11.73 10.49 1.99
N ASP A 76 -12.08 9.24 2.28
CA ASP A 76 -12.47 8.86 3.63
C ASP A 76 -11.29 9.13 4.58
N GLN A 77 -11.58 9.71 5.75
CA GLN A 77 -10.55 10.10 6.71
C GLN A 77 -9.81 8.88 7.26
N ALA A 78 -8.51 9.03 7.52
CA ALA A 78 -7.76 8.00 8.23
C ALA A 78 -8.32 7.87 9.66
N SER A 79 -8.78 6.67 10.02
CA SER A 79 -9.42 6.43 11.32
C SER A 79 -8.43 5.90 12.35
N PRO A 80 -8.42 6.41 13.59
CA PRO A 80 -7.64 5.80 14.66
C PRO A 80 -8.21 4.42 14.99
N ASP A 81 -7.37 3.39 14.95
CA ASP A 81 -7.74 2.06 15.40
C ASP A 81 -7.65 2.00 16.93
N PRO A 82 -8.77 1.74 17.65
CA PRO A 82 -8.83 1.79 19.11
C PRO A 82 -7.98 0.72 19.81
N ASP A 83 -7.71 -0.40 19.13
CA ASP A 83 -6.97 -1.53 19.67
C ASP A 83 -5.47 -1.46 19.32
N SER A 84 -5.11 -0.67 18.29
CA SER A 84 -3.73 -0.43 17.88
C SER A 84 -3.02 0.64 18.73
N VAL A 85 -2.63 0.29 19.96
CA VAL A 85 -1.99 1.23 20.92
C VAL A 85 -0.47 1.17 20.92
N LYS A 86 0.11 -0.03 20.98
CA LYS A 86 1.58 -0.24 20.96
C LYS A 86 2.03 -1.06 19.76
N GLU A 87 1.12 -1.77 19.12
CA GLU A 87 1.31 -2.59 17.94
C GLU A 87 -0.02 -2.64 17.18
N TRP A 88 -0.01 -3.13 15.94
CA TRP A 88 -1.24 -3.26 15.17
C TRP A 88 -2.13 -4.35 15.74
N ALA A 89 -3.43 -4.06 15.85
CA ALA A 89 -4.44 -5.05 16.20
C ALA A 89 -4.52 -6.15 15.14
N GLU A 90 -4.83 -7.38 15.56
CA GLU A 90 -4.98 -8.51 14.64
C GLU A 90 -6.14 -8.30 13.65
N ASN A 91 -7.20 -7.64 14.10
CA ASN A 91 -8.42 -7.32 13.38
C ASN A 91 -8.39 -5.89 12.81
N ALA A 92 -7.28 -5.50 12.16
CA ALA A 92 -7.12 -4.19 11.54
C ALA A 92 -8.31 -3.85 10.63
N HIS A 93 -9.09 -2.85 11.03
CA HIS A 93 -10.31 -2.43 10.35
C HIS A 93 -10.38 -0.90 10.31
N GLY A 94 -10.68 -0.35 9.14
CA GLY A 94 -10.86 1.08 8.94
C GLY A 94 -12.33 1.43 8.72
N PHE A 95 -12.71 2.63 9.16
CA PHE A 95 -14.03 3.17 8.88
C PHE A 95 -13.99 4.08 7.66
N GLY A 96 -15.11 4.19 6.94
CA GLY A 96 -15.25 5.04 5.76
C GLY A 96 -15.32 4.25 4.47
N ASP A 97 -16.53 4.13 3.94
CA ASP A 97 -16.87 3.49 2.69
C ASP A 97 -17.55 4.47 1.73
N GLN A 98 -17.34 5.78 1.88
CA GLN A 98 -18.11 6.77 1.12
C GLN A 98 -17.42 7.11 -0.19
N PHE A 99 -16.12 7.42 -0.15
CA PHE A 99 -15.37 7.93 -1.29
C PHE A 99 -14.40 6.91 -1.88
N ASN A 100 -13.74 6.11 -1.04
CA ASN A 100 -12.58 5.31 -1.41
C ASN A 100 -12.98 4.00 -2.13
N LYS A 101 -13.53 4.07 -3.34
CA LYS A 101 -14.05 2.92 -4.10
C LYS A 101 -13.43 2.80 -5.49
N VAL A 102 -13.10 1.57 -5.87
CA VAL A 102 -12.46 1.24 -7.16
C VAL A 102 -13.13 0.00 -7.76
N ASN A 103 -13.31 -0.03 -9.09
CA ASN A 103 -14.13 -1.06 -9.75
C ASN A 103 -13.41 -2.41 -9.93
N LYS A 104 -12.10 -2.40 -10.16
CA LYS A 104 -11.30 -3.62 -10.38
C LYS A 104 -10.12 -3.69 -9.42
N PRO A 105 -9.53 -4.86 -9.18
CA PRO A 105 -8.35 -5.00 -8.32
C PRO A 105 -7.25 -3.99 -8.67
N PRO A 106 -6.52 -3.45 -7.68
CA PRO A 106 -5.48 -2.45 -7.93
C PRO A 106 -4.26 -3.09 -8.59
N GLN A 107 -3.70 -2.50 -9.64
CA GLN A 107 -2.32 -2.77 -10.05
C GLN A 107 -1.34 -1.92 -9.24
N TYR A 108 -1.74 -0.68 -8.97
CA TYR A 108 -0.92 0.31 -8.32
C TYR A 108 -1.78 1.24 -7.48
N ILE A 109 -1.29 1.60 -6.29
CA ILE A 109 -1.81 2.71 -5.51
C ILE A 109 -0.64 3.60 -5.10
N VAL A 110 -0.87 4.91 -5.08
CA VAL A 110 0.02 5.89 -4.46
C VAL A 110 -0.81 6.87 -3.66
N PHE A 111 -0.34 7.22 -2.47
CA PHE A 111 -1.03 8.19 -1.62
C PHE A 111 -0.04 9.04 -0.84
N CYS A 112 -0.50 10.24 -0.51
CA CYS A 112 0.23 11.27 0.21
C CYS A 112 -0.37 11.38 1.60
N TRP A 113 0.48 11.28 2.62
CA TRP A 113 0.02 11.29 3.99
C TRP A 113 0.99 11.99 4.93
N ASP A 114 0.44 12.65 5.91
CA ASP A 114 1.18 13.40 6.91
C ASP A 114 1.16 12.62 8.22
N SER A 115 2.35 12.31 8.75
CA SER A 115 2.48 11.84 10.13
C SER A 115 2.57 13.05 11.06
N TYR A 116 1.62 13.16 11.98
CA TYR A 116 1.61 14.27 12.93
C TYR A 116 2.77 14.13 13.92
N ILE A 117 3.10 12.88 14.26
CA ILE A 117 4.18 12.54 15.19
C ILE A 117 5.54 12.90 14.62
N ASP A 118 5.77 12.58 13.34
CA ASP A 118 7.05 12.90 12.70
C ASP A 118 7.09 14.35 12.16
N GLN A 119 5.93 15.04 12.13
CA GLN A 119 5.74 16.33 11.45
C GLN A 119 6.25 16.29 10.00
N GLN A 120 5.95 15.19 9.32
CA GLN A 120 6.52 14.87 8.02
C GLN A 120 5.47 14.31 7.07
N THR A 121 5.48 14.82 5.84
CA THR A 121 4.77 14.24 4.71
C THR A 121 5.55 13.06 4.13
N TYR A 122 4.81 11.98 3.90
CA TYR A 122 5.24 10.77 3.25
C TYR A 122 4.46 10.53 1.95
N GLU A 123 5.13 9.94 0.98
CA GLU A 123 4.56 9.38 -0.24
C GLU A 123 4.73 7.87 -0.19
N THR A 124 3.62 7.13 -0.14
CA THR A 124 3.67 5.67 -0.16
C THR A 124 3.04 5.16 -1.45
N SER A 125 3.71 4.20 -2.08
CA SER A 125 3.23 3.50 -3.27
C SER A 125 3.31 1.98 -3.09
N ALA A 126 2.31 1.27 -3.59
CA ALA A 126 2.28 -0.18 -3.61
C ALA A 126 1.93 -0.71 -5.00
N VAL A 127 2.67 -1.71 -5.46
CA VAL A 127 2.40 -2.48 -6.69
C VAL A 127 1.85 -3.83 -6.27
N PHE A 128 0.65 -4.17 -6.74
CA PHE A 128 0.01 -5.45 -6.44
C PHE A 128 0.09 -6.39 -7.63
N GLY A 129 -0.02 -7.68 -7.33
CA GLY A 129 0.11 -8.74 -8.32
C GLY A 129 -1.07 -9.69 -8.32
N PRO A 130 -0.98 -10.76 -9.15
CA PRO A 130 -2.04 -11.74 -9.35
C PRO A 130 -2.51 -12.40 -8.06
N GLU A 131 -1.63 -12.59 -7.08
CA GLU A 131 -2.02 -13.14 -5.78
C GLU A 131 -3.07 -12.27 -5.07
N THR A 132 -2.83 -10.95 -5.02
CA THR A 132 -3.77 -9.98 -4.46
C THR A 132 -5.09 -9.99 -5.24
N TRP A 133 -5.03 -9.95 -6.57
CA TRP A 133 -6.23 -9.90 -7.42
C TRP A 133 -7.06 -11.18 -7.32
N GLN A 134 -6.38 -12.33 -7.26
CA GLN A 134 -7.03 -13.62 -7.09
C GLN A 134 -7.66 -13.74 -5.70
N ARG A 135 -7.00 -13.23 -4.65
CA ARG A 135 -7.56 -13.19 -3.30
C ARG A 135 -8.85 -12.37 -3.25
N MET A 136 -8.89 -11.22 -3.93
CA MET A 136 -10.09 -10.38 -4.03
C MET A 136 -11.25 -11.06 -4.80
N LYS A 137 -10.96 -12.09 -5.61
CA LYS A 137 -11.94 -12.89 -6.35
C LYS A 137 -12.26 -14.24 -5.71
N THR A 138 -11.65 -14.56 -4.57
CA THR A 138 -11.84 -15.84 -3.88
C THR A 138 -12.57 -15.56 -2.57
N PRO A 139 -13.73 -16.20 -2.33
CA PRO A 139 -14.45 -15.99 -1.09
C PRO A 139 -13.65 -16.54 0.10
N ALA A 140 -13.96 -16.06 1.30
CA ALA A 140 -13.46 -16.69 2.51
C ALA A 140 -14.05 -18.11 2.66
N ASP A 141 -13.43 -18.91 3.52
CA ASP A 141 -13.88 -20.27 3.86
C ASP A 141 -15.07 -20.30 4.85
N HIS A 142 -15.64 -19.14 5.13
CA HIS A 142 -16.73 -18.96 6.08
C HIS A 142 -17.76 -17.96 5.54
N THR A 143 -18.92 -17.97 6.18
CA THR A 143 -20.04 -17.06 5.89
C THR A 143 -20.29 -16.12 7.05
N TRP A 144 -20.96 -15.00 6.79
CA TRP A 144 -21.41 -14.06 7.80
C TRP A 144 -22.90 -13.77 7.62
N TYR A 145 -23.70 -14.04 8.65
CA TYR A 145 -25.17 -14.03 8.55
C TYR A 145 -25.74 -14.86 7.38
N GLY A 146 -25.06 -15.95 7.01
CA GLY A 146 -25.45 -16.82 5.88
C GLY A 146 -24.99 -16.31 4.51
N GLU A 147 -24.40 -15.12 4.44
CA GLU A 147 -23.87 -14.53 3.20
C GLU A 147 -22.41 -14.91 2.95
N THR A 148 -22.03 -14.95 1.68
CA THR A 148 -20.64 -15.20 1.26
C THR A 148 -19.76 -14.02 1.67
N VAL A 149 -18.65 -14.29 2.35
CA VAL A 149 -17.67 -13.26 2.73
C VAL A 149 -16.63 -13.12 1.61
N TRP A 150 -16.40 -11.88 1.20
CA TRP A 150 -15.38 -11.50 0.23
C TRP A 150 -14.35 -10.58 0.86
N TYR A 151 -13.13 -10.59 0.33
CA TYR A 151 -12.09 -9.63 0.71
C TYR A 151 -12.22 -8.36 -0.14
N ASP A 152 -13.28 -7.60 0.12
CA ASP A 152 -13.69 -6.39 -0.60
C ASP A 152 -13.16 -5.09 0.02
N SER A 153 -12.55 -5.15 1.21
CA SER A 153 -11.97 -4.01 1.91
C SER A 153 -10.48 -4.20 2.16
N MET A 154 -9.65 -3.30 1.62
CA MET A 154 -8.20 -3.26 1.85
C MET A 154 -7.84 -2.08 2.77
N VAL A 155 -7.13 -2.36 3.85
CA VAL A 155 -6.80 -1.38 4.88
C VAL A 155 -5.30 -1.12 4.88
N PHE A 156 -4.94 0.16 4.90
CA PHE A 156 -3.56 0.65 4.98
C PHE A 156 -3.31 1.24 6.36
N GLY A 157 -2.47 0.57 7.17
CA GLY A 157 -2.05 1.07 8.47
C GLY A 157 -0.87 2.03 8.32
N LEU A 158 -1.05 3.27 8.76
CA LEU A 158 -0.07 4.36 8.67
C LEU A 158 0.48 4.66 10.06
N SER A 159 1.76 4.36 10.28
CA SER A 159 2.41 4.55 11.57
C SER A 159 3.67 5.41 11.46
N PRO A 160 4.12 6.07 12.55
CA PRO A 160 5.30 6.91 12.52
C PRO A 160 6.55 6.19 11.99
N GLY A 161 7.48 6.98 11.42
CA GLY A 161 8.66 6.50 10.71
C GLY A 161 8.40 6.10 9.26
N GLY A 162 7.28 6.51 8.67
CA GLY A 162 6.92 6.18 7.29
C GLY A 162 6.53 4.71 7.08
N LYS A 163 6.16 4.01 8.16
CA LYS A 163 5.85 2.59 8.16
C LYS A 163 4.41 2.34 7.73
N VAL A 164 4.25 1.49 6.72
CA VAL A 164 2.94 1.12 6.17
C VAL A 164 2.76 -0.39 6.17
N LYS A 165 1.60 -0.82 6.65
CA LYS A 165 1.12 -2.20 6.61
C LYS A 165 -0.18 -2.27 5.83
N ILE A 166 -0.46 -3.42 5.22
CA ILE A 166 -1.63 -3.62 4.36
C ILE A 166 -2.32 -4.91 4.74
N TRP A 167 -3.64 -4.88 4.86
CA TRP A 167 -4.47 -6.06 5.10
C TRP A 167 -5.72 -6.04 4.24
N PHE A 168 -6.33 -7.20 4.05
CA PHE A 168 -7.76 -7.27 3.79
C PHE A 168 -8.49 -7.39 5.14
N SER A 169 -9.50 -6.56 5.36
CA SER A 169 -10.37 -6.72 6.54
C SER A 169 -11.14 -8.04 6.42
N ASP A 170 -11.37 -8.67 7.56
CA ASP A 170 -12.31 -9.77 7.70
C ASP A 170 -13.47 -9.35 8.62
N VAL A 171 -14.51 -10.18 8.71
CA VAL A 171 -15.74 -9.90 9.46
C VAL A 171 -15.76 -10.67 10.78
N ALA A 172 -16.75 -10.38 11.64
CA ALA A 172 -16.96 -11.10 12.90
C ALA A 172 -15.79 -11.03 13.91
N GLY A 173 -14.92 -10.02 13.81
CA GLY A 173 -13.71 -9.91 14.62
C GLY A 173 -12.64 -10.95 14.27
N ARG A 174 -12.73 -11.60 13.11
CA ARG A 174 -11.66 -12.46 12.60
C ARG A 174 -10.41 -11.62 12.29
N PRO A 175 -9.21 -12.21 12.43
CA PRO A 175 -7.98 -11.51 12.08
C PRO A 175 -7.97 -11.06 10.62
N SER A 176 -7.55 -9.82 10.40
CA SER A 176 -7.37 -9.26 9.07
C SER A 176 -6.21 -9.95 8.36
N LEU A 177 -6.37 -10.24 7.08
CA LEU A 177 -5.39 -11.00 6.32
C LEU A 177 -4.28 -10.08 5.80
N PRO A 178 -3.00 -10.29 6.15
CA PRO A 178 -1.91 -9.47 5.64
C PRO A 178 -1.80 -9.55 4.11
N VAL A 179 -1.54 -8.41 3.48
CA VAL A 179 -1.30 -8.29 2.04
C VAL A 179 0.15 -7.91 1.81
N THR A 180 0.87 -8.75 1.08
CA THR A 180 2.25 -8.46 0.66
C THR A 180 2.23 -7.97 -0.80
N PRO A 181 2.36 -6.66 -1.07
CA PRO A 181 2.49 -6.18 -2.43
C PRO A 181 3.82 -6.65 -3.04
N LEU A 182 3.89 -6.71 -4.38
CA LEU A 182 5.13 -6.99 -5.11
C LEU A 182 6.21 -5.96 -4.80
N LYS A 183 5.79 -4.72 -4.53
CA LYS A 183 6.66 -3.63 -4.09
C LYS A 183 5.87 -2.68 -3.22
N LEU A 184 6.42 -2.35 -2.05
CA LEU A 184 5.98 -1.26 -1.20
C LEU A 184 7.12 -0.25 -1.08
N THR A 185 6.84 1.03 -1.24
CA THR A 185 7.87 2.07 -1.14
C THR A 185 7.26 3.30 -0.48
N THR A 186 7.86 3.73 0.62
CA THR A 186 7.58 5.01 1.27
C THR A 186 8.77 5.95 1.08
N ARG A 187 8.51 7.22 0.78
CA ARG A 187 9.51 8.29 0.59
C ARG A 187 9.10 9.53 1.37
N SER A 188 10.05 10.41 1.68
CA SER A 188 9.80 11.70 2.32
C SER A 188 10.79 12.77 1.89
N GLY A 189 10.53 14.02 2.29
CA GLY A 189 11.41 15.15 2.05
C GLY A 189 11.69 15.40 0.56
N LYS A 190 12.97 15.51 0.20
CA LYS A 190 13.40 15.80 -1.18
C LYS A 190 13.10 14.68 -2.18
N ASP A 191 12.82 13.47 -1.69
CA ASP A 191 12.56 12.28 -2.51
C ASP A 191 11.07 12.12 -2.86
N LEU A 192 10.21 13.03 -2.37
CA LEU A 192 8.80 13.12 -2.76
C LEU A 192 8.70 13.45 -4.26
N THR A 193 7.77 12.80 -4.95
CA THR A 193 7.59 13.01 -6.39
C THR A 193 6.21 13.58 -6.70
N LEU A 194 5.17 12.81 -6.40
CA LEU A 194 3.77 13.20 -6.48
C LEU A 194 3.40 14.14 -5.33
N CYS A 195 3.81 13.80 -4.11
CA CYS A 195 3.31 14.46 -2.91
C CYS A 195 3.97 15.80 -2.60
N LYS A 196 5.04 16.16 -3.32
CA LYS A 196 5.71 17.46 -3.18
C LYS A 196 4.76 18.64 -3.40
N ASP A 197 3.75 18.45 -4.27
CA ASP A 197 2.75 19.48 -4.61
C ASP A 197 1.59 19.51 -3.60
N TYR A 198 1.53 18.52 -2.69
CA TYR A 198 0.52 18.36 -1.64
C TYR A 198 1.07 18.59 -0.23
N VAL A 199 2.35 18.97 -0.11
CA VAL A 199 2.92 19.42 1.16
C VAL A 199 2.22 20.70 1.57
N VAL A 200 1.59 20.73 2.73
CA VAL A 200 0.92 21.93 3.26
C VAL A 200 1.96 22.80 4.00
N PRO A 201 2.45 23.91 3.42
CA PRO A 201 3.47 24.73 4.07
C PRO A 201 2.88 25.44 5.28
N GLY A 202 3.48 25.24 6.46
CA GLY A 202 2.96 25.81 7.70
C GLY A 202 1.69 25.12 8.24
N GLY A 203 1.36 23.92 7.75
CA GLY A 203 0.33 23.09 8.37
C GLY A 203 0.64 22.90 9.85
N SER A 204 -0.30 23.26 10.73
CA SER A 204 -0.12 23.03 12.15
C SER A 204 -0.36 21.55 12.44
N PHE A 205 0.71 20.79 12.71
CA PHE A 205 0.63 19.47 13.33
C PHE A 205 0.25 19.64 14.80
N THR A 206 -0.99 20.07 15.05
CA THR A 206 -1.49 20.23 16.41
C THR A 206 -1.83 18.86 16.96
N PHE A 207 -1.11 18.44 17.99
CA PHE A 207 -1.41 17.20 18.66
C PHE A 207 -2.77 17.27 19.33
N LEU A 208 -3.52 16.16 19.22
CA LEU A 208 -4.68 15.94 20.07
C LEU A 208 -4.18 15.86 21.53
N PRO A 209 -4.97 16.33 22.52
CA PRO A 209 -4.60 16.22 23.93
C PRO A 209 -4.26 14.79 24.35
N SER A 210 -4.93 13.78 23.77
CA SER A 210 -4.66 12.36 24.04
C SER A 210 -3.29 11.93 23.50
N THR A 211 -2.92 12.34 22.29
CA THR A 211 -1.57 12.15 21.74
C THR A 211 -0.51 12.80 22.63
N GLN A 212 -0.72 14.05 23.07
CA GLN A 212 0.22 14.75 23.94
C GLN A 212 0.41 14.03 25.27
N ALA A 213 -0.67 13.54 25.87
CA ALA A 213 -0.62 12.74 27.09
C ALA A 213 0.07 11.39 26.85
N PHE A 214 -0.17 10.75 25.71
CA PHE A 214 0.42 9.46 25.36
C PHE A 214 1.93 9.55 25.18
N ILE A 215 2.45 10.59 24.53
CA ILE A 215 3.89 10.73 24.25
C ILE A 215 4.66 11.34 25.43
N ASN A 216 3.97 11.93 26.42
CA ASN A 216 4.62 12.57 27.56
C ASN A 216 5.53 11.59 28.33
N GLY A 217 6.80 11.96 28.52
CA GLY A 217 7.81 11.14 29.19
C GLY A 217 8.27 9.89 28.43
N LYS A 218 7.82 9.69 27.18
CA LYS A 218 8.29 8.59 26.31
C LYS A 218 9.37 9.09 25.35
N THR A 219 10.22 8.18 24.90
CA THR A 219 11.21 8.43 23.84
C THR A 219 10.73 7.76 22.56
N TYR A 220 10.84 8.46 21.43
CA TYR A 220 10.57 7.93 20.11
C TYR A 220 11.57 6.81 19.75
N PRO A 221 11.16 5.73 19.04
CA PRO A 221 9.85 5.47 18.44
C PRO A 221 8.78 5.01 19.43
N TYR A 222 7.51 5.37 19.17
CA TYR A 222 6.37 4.99 20.00
C TYR A 222 5.68 3.76 19.44
N GLY A 223 5.91 2.59 20.04
CA GLY A 223 5.31 1.32 19.62
C GLY A 223 6.15 0.51 18.63
N ASN A 224 5.67 -0.69 18.32
CA ASN A 224 6.21 -1.62 17.34
C ASN A 224 5.18 -1.83 16.23
N TRP A 225 5.47 -1.29 15.04
CA TRP A 225 4.52 -1.26 13.92
C TRP A 225 4.93 -2.18 12.76
N ASP A 226 5.86 -3.10 13.02
CA ASP A 226 6.41 -4.04 12.03
C ASP A 226 5.58 -5.32 11.87
#